data_AF-A0A226QDC6-F1
#
_entry.id   AF-A0A226QDC6-F1
#
_cell.length_a   1.000
_cell.length_b   1.000
_cell.length_c   1.000
_cell.angle_alpha   90.00
_cell.angle_beta   90.00
_cell.angle_gamma   90.00
#
_symmetry.space_group_name_H-M   'P 1'
#
loop_
_entity.id
_entity.type
_entity.pdbx_description
1 polymer ?
#
loop_
_entity_poly.entity_id
_entity_poly.type
_entity_poly.pdbx_seq_one_letter_code
_entity_poly.pdbx_strand_id
1 'polypeptide(L)'
;MREAEFRNFLINDSNIKSKVKAVNSRVAKALKVEREFNINLDDVVKNDEAMYNLLLQIQEKLNDKQCHNAYQNAVRKYYLFVNGKEFPRLNQC
;
A
#
# COMPACT_ATOMS: atom_id res chain seq x y z
N MET A 1 1.13 11.34 0.84
CA MET A 1 0.00 10.52 1.33
C MET A 1 -0.97 11.34 2.17
N ARG A 2 -2.28 11.21 1.89
CA ARG A 2 -3.41 11.65 2.71
C ARG A 2 -3.66 10.69 3.89
N GLU A 3 -2.76 10.72 4.86
CA GLU A 3 -2.70 9.73 5.95
C GLU A 3 -4.01 9.60 6.74
N ALA A 4 -4.60 10.73 7.15
CA ALA A 4 -5.80 10.74 7.98
C ALA A 4 -7.02 10.17 7.24
N GLU A 5 -7.21 10.53 5.97
CA GLU A 5 -8.29 10.01 5.13
C GLU A 5 -8.13 8.51 4.90
N PHE A 6 -6.90 8.07 4.60
CA PHE A 6 -6.61 6.66 4.40
C PHE A 6 -6.82 5.84 5.67
N ARG A 7 -6.45 6.38 6.83
CA ARG A 7 -6.71 5.76 8.13
C ARG A 7 -8.21 5.58 8.36
N ASN A 8 -9.01 6.61 8.10
CA ASN A 8 -10.46 6.55 8.23
C ASN A 8 -11.08 5.54 7.25
N PHE A 9 -10.60 5.50 6.00
CA PHE A 9 -11.00 4.49 5.02
C PHE A 9 -10.76 3.07 5.55
N LEU A 10 -9.57 2.78 6.09
CA LEU A 10 -9.26 1.46 6.63
C LEU A 10 -10.05 1.12 7.90
N ILE A 11 -10.39 2.10 8.76
CA ILE A 11 -11.22 1.86 9.95
C ILE A 11 -12.64 1.42 9.57
N ASN A 12 -13.12 1.89 8.44
CA ASN A 12 -14.45 1.58 7.90
C ASN A 12 -14.48 0.27 7.10
N ASP A 13 -13.33 -0.36 6.81
CA ASP A 13 -13.26 -1.65 6.14
C ASP A 13 -13.76 -2.78 7.07
N SER A 14 -14.90 -3.38 6.70
CA SER A 14 -15.55 -4.46 7.45
C SER A 14 -14.71 -5.75 7.52
N ASN A 15 -13.71 -5.91 6.63
CA ASN A 15 -12.82 -7.07 6.63
C ASN A 15 -11.71 -6.97 7.69
N ILE A 16 -11.52 -5.80 8.31
CA ILE A 16 -10.47 -5.59 9.32
C ILE A 16 -11.02 -5.88 10.73
N LYS A 17 -10.81 -7.11 11.20
CA LYS A 17 -11.25 -7.57 12.54
C LYS A 17 -10.58 -6.80 13.70
N SER A 18 -9.27 -6.59 13.63
CA SER A 18 -8.52 -5.80 14.61
C SER A 18 -8.32 -4.37 14.09
N LYS A 19 -9.35 -3.52 14.22
CA LYS A 19 -9.36 -2.19 13.60
C LYS A 19 -8.12 -1.37 13.94
N VAL A 20 -7.84 -1.09 15.22
CA VAL A 20 -6.77 -0.16 15.60
C VAL A 20 -5.37 -0.67 15.19
N LYS A 21 -4.99 -1.88 15.62
CA LYS A 21 -3.62 -2.40 15.38
C LYS A 21 -3.37 -2.65 13.89
N ALA A 22 -4.35 -3.22 13.18
CA ALA A 22 -4.17 -3.59 11.80
C ALA A 22 -4.26 -2.38 10.85
N VAL A 23 -5.03 -1.35 11.19
CA VAL A 23 -5.03 -0.05 10.49
C VAL A 23 -3.68 0.64 10.69
N ASN A 24 -3.24 0.83 11.94
CA ASN A 24 -1.98 1.52 12.24
C ASN A 24 -0.79 0.83 11.54
N SER A 25 -0.77 -0.51 11.52
CA SER A 25 0.27 -1.26 10.83
C SER A 25 0.27 -1.05 9.31
N ARG A 26 -0.89 -0.88 8.67
CA ARG A 26 -0.99 -0.63 7.22
C ARG A 26 -0.58 0.79 6.87
N VAL A 27 -1.05 1.77 7.64
CA VAL A 27 -0.67 3.18 7.47
C VAL A 27 0.84 3.34 7.63
N ALA A 28 1.41 2.80 8.70
CA ALA A 28 2.86 2.86 8.93
C ALA A 28 3.69 2.22 7.81
N LYS A 29 3.20 1.12 7.22
CA LYS A 29 3.88 0.49 6.07
C LYS A 29 3.81 1.33 4.81
N ALA A 30 2.67 1.95 4.52
CA ALA A 30 2.54 2.86 3.38
C ALA A 30 3.44 4.10 3.54
N LEU A 31 3.49 4.69 4.74
CA LEU A 31 4.40 5.79 5.06
C LEU A 31 5.88 5.38 4.95
N LYS A 32 6.22 4.17 5.39
CA LYS A 32 7.58 3.65 5.23
C LYS A 32 7.96 3.55 3.75
N VAL A 33 7.06 3.11 2.88
CA VAL A 33 7.30 3.10 1.43
C VAL A 33 7.55 4.51 0.90
N GLU A 34 6.73 5.51 1.25
CA GLU A 34 6.99 6.90 0.82
C GLU A 34 8.39 7.38 1.22
N ARG A 35 8.78 7.12 2.47
CA ARG A 35 10.09 7.53 3.01
C ARG A 35 11.25 6.78 2.37
N GLU A 36 11.14 5.47 2.21
CA GLU A 36 12.21 4.61 1.70
C GLU A 36 12.51 4.90 0.22
N PHE A 37 11.45 5.11 -0.57
CA PHE A 37 11.58 5.36 -2.01
C PHE A 37 11.63 6.85 -2.35
N ASN A 38 11.49 7.74 -1.35
CA ASN A 38 11.41 9.19 -1.50
C ASN A 38 10.38 9.62 -2.57
N ILE A 39 9.16 9.07 -2.45
CA ILE A 39 8.06 9.29 -3.40
C ILE A 39 6.83 9.84 -2.69
N ASN A 40 5.93 10.43 -3.48
CA ASN A 40 4.57 10.74 -3.06
C ASN A 40 3.59 9.68 -3.57
N LEU A 41 2.98 8.91 -2.67
CA LEU A 41 2.00 7.89 -3.04
C LEU A 41 0.78 8.50 -3.74
N ASP A 42 0.39 9.73 -3.43
CA ASP A 42 -0.73 10.40 -4.10
C ASP A 42 -0.49 10.61 -5.59
N ASP A 43 0.78 10.73 -6.01
CA ASP A 43 1.14 10.90 -7.43
C ASP A 43 1.37 9.54 -8.10
N VAL A 44 2.00 8.60 -7.39
CA VAL A 44 2.26 7.25 -7.93
C VAL A 44 0.96 6.52 -8.25
N VAL A 45 -0.05 6.59 -7.38
CA VAL A 45 -1.31 5.86 -7.61
C VAL A 45 -2.16 6.42 -8.75
N LYS A 46 -1.85 7.62 -9.29
CA LYS A 46 -2.52 8.17 -10.46
C LYS A 46 -2.05 7.54 -11.78
N ASN A 47 -0.90 6.87 -11.77
CA ASN A 47 -0.32 6.22 -12.94
C ASN A 47 -0.10 4.73 -12.67
N ASP A 48 -0.82 3.89 -13.42
CA ASP A 48 -0.82 2.44 -13.25
C ASP A 48 0.57 1.81 -13.49
N GLU A 49 1.37 2.37 -14.39
CA GLU A 49 2.75 1.95 -14.65
C GLU A 49 3.68 2.32 -13.49
N ALA A 50 3.57 3.54 -12.97
CA ALA A 50 4.33 3.98 -11.80
C ALA A 50 3.99 3.13 -10.56
N MET A 51 2.71 2.82 -10.37
CA MET A 51 2.23 1.93 -9.32
C MET A 51 2.81 0.51 -9.48
N TYR A 52 2.78 -0.05 -10.69
CA TYR A 52 3.37 -1.35 -10.98
C TYR A 52 4.87 -1.40 -10.67
N ASN A 53 5.62 -0.40 -11.16
CA ASN A 53 7.06 -0.29 -10.93
C ASN A 53 7.38 -0.15 -9.44
N LEU A 54 6.61 0.62 -8.68
CA LEU A 54 6.77 0.72 -7.24
C LEU A 54 6.57 -0.62 -6.54
N LEU A 55 5.55 -1.41 -6.93
CA LEU A 55 5.32 -2.73 -6.33
C LEU A 55 6.49 -3.68 -6.57
N LEU A 56 7.11 -3.65 -7.76
CA LEU A 56 8.32 -4.43 -8.07
C LEU A 56 9.50 -3.99 -7.17
N GLN A 57 9.73 -2.69 -7.05
CA GLN A 57 10.80 -2.17 -6.19
C GLN A 57 10.59 -2.52 -4.71
N ILE A 58 9.35 -2.50 -4.22
CA ILE A 58 9.01 -2.95 -2.86
C ILE A 58 9.32 -4.45 -2.69
N GLN A 59 9.03 -5.27 -3.69
CA GLN A 59 9.31 -6.71 -3.65
C GLN A 59 10.81 -6.98 -3.52
N GLU A 60 11.61 -6.26 -4.30
CA GLU A 60 13.05 -6.42 -4.35
C GLU A 60 13.73 -5.88 -3.08
N LYS A 61 13.37 -4.68 -2.62
CA LYS A 61 14.09 -3.99 -1.53
C LYS A 61 13.56 -4.25 -0.13
N LEU A 62 12.24 -4.43 0.05
CA LEU A 62 11.63 -4.44 1.38
C LEU A 62 11.14 -5.83 1.84
N ASN A 63 10.88 -6.74 0.91
CA ASN A 63 10.35 -8.07 1.24
C ASN A 63 11.35 -9.20 1.03
N ASP A 64 12.59 -8.92 0.61
CA ASP A 64 13.66 -9.93 0.42
C ASP A 64 13.17 -11.18 -0.32
N LYS A 65 12.44 -10.97 -1.42
CA LYS A 65 11.81 -12.02 -2.27
C LYS A 65 10.78 -12.92 -1.56
N GLN A 66 10.32 -12.58 -0.35
CA GLN A 66 9.26 -13.32 0.32
C GLN A 66 7.88 -13.05 -0.30
N CYS A 67 7.04 -14.08 -0.38
CA CYS A 67 5.66 -13.98 -0.87
C CYS A 67 4.70 -13.21 0.04
N HIS A 68 5.08 -12.95 1.30
CA HIS A 68 4.25 -12.26 2.28
C HIS A 68 4.40 -10.74 2.19
N ASN A 69 3.89 -10.16 1.11
CA ASN A 69 4.12 -8.76 0.74
C ASN A 69 3.27 -7.75 1.53
N ALA A 70 3.56 -7.56 2.82
CA ALA A 70 2.82 -6.66 3.69
C ALA A 70 2.89 -5.18 3.23
N TYR A 71 4.02 -4.74 2.69
CA TYR A 71 4.18 -3.38 2.14
C TYR A 71 3.41 -3.19 0.85
N GLN A 72 3.48 -4.14 -0.10
CA GLN A 72 2.67 -4.08 -1.33
C GLN A 72 1.18 -4.04 -1.01
N ASN A 73 0.72 -4.85 -0.05
CA ASN A 73 -0.68 -4.84 0.36
C ASN A 73 -1.11 -3.48 0.94
N ALA A 74 -0.23 -2.82 1.69
CA ALA A 74 -0.51 -1.47 2.20
C ALA A 74 -0.66 -0.46 1.05
N VAL A 75 0.27 -0.46 0.09
CA VAL A 75 0.25 0.45 -1.07
C VAL A 75 -0.94 0.15 -1.99
N ARG A 76 -1.27 -1.13 -2.22
CA ARG A 76 -2.44 -1.52 -3.02
C ARG A 76 -3.76 -1.11 -2.38
N LYS A 77 -3.86 -1.15 -1.05
CA LYS A 77 -5.02 -0.60 -0.34
C LYS A 77 -5.08 0.92 -0.44
N TYR A 78 -3.95 1.60 -0.48
CA TYR A 78 -3.92 3.04 -0.78
C TYR A 78 -4.40 3.34 -2.20
N TYR A 79 -3.94 2.56 -3.18
CA TYR A 79 -4.42 2.67 -4.55
C TYR A 79 -5.94 2.48 -4.65
N LEU A 80 -6.49 1.46 -3.96
CA LEU A 80 -7.94 1.26 -3.87
C LEU A 80 -8.64 2.48 -3.26
N PHE A 81 -8.09 3.06 -2.20
CA PHE A 81 -8.63 4.25 -1.56
C PHE A 81 -8.70 5.45 -2.53
N VAL A 82 -7.67 5.66 -3.36
CA VAL A 82 -7.62 6.80 -4.29
C VAL A 82 -8.43 6.57 -5.56
N ASN A 83 -8.37 5.37 -6.14
CA ASN A 83 -8.92 5.10 -7.46
C ASN A 83 -10.25 4.33 -7.43
N GLY A 84 -10.68 3.84 -6.27
CA GLY A 84 -11.91 3.04 -6.12
C GLY A 84 -11.85 1.64 -6.73
N LYS A 85 -10.72 1.23 -7.33
CA LYS A 85 -10.50 -0.10 -7.92
C LYS A 85 -9.30 -0.80 -7.28
N GLU A 86 -9.36 -2.12 -7.12
CA GLU A 86 -8.22 -2.88 -6.59
C GLU A 86 -7.14 -3.06 -7.66
N PHE A 87 -5.90 -2.72 -7.33
CA PHE A 87 -4.77 -3.04 -8.19
C PHE A 87 -4.47 -4.56 -8.11
N PRO A 88 -4.22 -5.26 -9.21
CA PRO A 88 -3.97 -6.71 -9.22
C PRO A 88 -2.76 -7.11 -8.36
N ARG A 89 -2.72 -8.39 -7.96
CA ARG A 89 -1.54 -8.94 -7.28
C ARG A 89 -0.44 -9.14 -8.33
N LEU A 90 0.82 -8.92 -7.95
CA LEU A 90 1.92 -9.43 -8.75
C LEU A 90 1.90 -10.95 -8.62
N ASN A 91 1.81 -11.67 -9.73
CA ASN A 91 1.85 -13.14 -9.78
C ASN A 91 3.27 -13.69 -9.56
N GLN A 92 4.20 -12.88 -9.05
CA GLN A 92 5.58 -13.27 -8.82
C GLN A 92 5.73 -13.86 -7.41
N CYS A 93 5.19 -15.07 -7.32
CA CYS A 93 5.51 -16.15 -6.39
C CYS A 93 5.59 -17.40 -7.27
#